data_AF-A0A834EQW4-F1
#
_entry.id   AF-A0A834EQW4-F1
#
_cell.length_a   1.000
_cell.length_b   1.000
_cell.length_c   1.000
_cell.angle_alpha   90.00
_cell.angle_beta   90.00
_cell.angle_gamma   90.00
#
_symmetry.space_group_name_H-M   'P 1'
#
loop_
_entity.id
_entity.type
_entity.pdbx_description
1 polymer ?
#
loop_
_entity_poly.entity_id
_entity_poly.type
_entity_poly.pdbx_seq_one_letter_code
_entity_poly.pdbx_strand_id
1 'polypeptide(L)'
;MLQQERAALQEEAQQLRDQIEELNAAINLCQQQLPATGVPITHQRFDQMRDMFDDYVRTRTLQNWKFWVFSILIRPLFESFNGMVSTASLQSLRQTSLAWLDQHCSLPALRPTVLNSLRQLSTSTSILTDPGCIAEQATRAVTEGTPGKPL
;
A
#
# COMPACT_ATOMS: atom_id res chain seq x y z
N MET A 1 1.79 11.88 -63.26
CA MET A 1 2.15 10.79 -62.34
C MET A 1 3.27 11.18 -61.39
N LEU A 2 4.50 11.41 -61.84
CA LEU A 2 5.65 11.68 -60.97
C LEU A 2 5.50 12.86 -59.98
N GLN A 3 4.88 13.98 -60.39
CA GLN A 3 4.64 15.11 -59.46
C GLN A 3 3.59 14.80 -58.39
N GLN A 4 2.61 13.97 -58.70
CA GLN A 4 1.53 13.58 -57.78
C GLN A 4 2.04 12.56 -56.75
N GLU A 5 2.91 11.65 -57.18
CA GLU A 5 3.65 10.71 -56.32
C GLU A 5 4.58 11.45 -55.35
N ARG A 6 5.28 12.48 -55.83
CA ARG A 6 6.15 13.31 -54.98
C ARG A 6 5.37 14.10 -53.93
N ALA A 7 4.18 14.59 -54.29
CA ALA A 7 3.30 15.30 -53.37
C ALA A 7 2.75 14.35 -52.29
N ALA A 8 2.30 13.15 -52.69
CA ALA A 8 1.81 12.14 -51.74
C ALA A 8 2.89 11.71 -50.74
N LEU A 9 4.12 11.46 -51.21
CA LEU A 9 5.26 11.13 -50.34
C LEU A 9 5.64 12.27 -49.39
N GLN A 10 5.49 13.54 -49.81
CA GLN A 10 5.74 14.68 -48.93
C GLN A 10 4.65 14.86 -47.89
N GLU A 11 3.40 14.58 -48.23
CA GLU A 11 2.27 14.63 -47.30
C GLU A 11 2.38 13.50 -46.26
N GLU A 12 2.72 12.28 -46.69
CA GLU A 12 2.98 11.16 -45.80
C GLU A 12 4.19 11.41 -44.88
N ALA A 13 5.27 11.98 -45.42
CA ALA A 13 6.42 12.38 -44.61
C ALA A 13 6.07 13.45 -43.58
N GLN A 14 5.19 14.40 -43.92
CA GLN A 14 4.72 15.40 -42.97
C GLN A 14 3.84 14.78 -41.87
N GLN A 15 2.89 13.91 -42.24
CA GLN A 15 2.06 13.19 -41.28
C GLN A 15 2.87 12.34 -40.29
N LEU A 16 3.92 11.66 -40.77
CA LEU A 16 4.82 10.90 -39.91
C LEU A 16 5.60 11.79 -38.95
N ARG A 17 6.00 13.00 -39.37
CA ARG A 17 6.65 13.97 -38.49
C ARG A 17 5.71 14.49 -37.41
N ASP A 18 4.46 14.76 -37.77
CA ASP A 18 3.45 15.21 -36.82
C ASP A 18 3.14 14.10 -35.79
N GLN A 19 3.07 12.83 -36.22
CA GLN A 19 2.93 11.68 -35.32
C GLN A 19 4.14 11.51 -34.39
N ILE A 20 5.36 11.73 -34.88
CA ILE A 20 6.56 11.71 -34.03
C ILE A 20 6.49 12.80 -32.97
N GLU A 21 6.02 13.99 -33.33
CA GLU A 21 5.89 15.10 -32.38
C GLU A 21 4.81 14.83 -31.33
N GLU A 22 3.67 14.29 -31.73
CA GLU A 22 2.60 13.85 -30.84
C GLU A 22 3.06 12.75 -29.87
N LEU A 23 3.72 11.71 -30.39
CA LEU A 23 4.25 10.63 -29.55
C LEU A 23 5.33 11.13 -28.60
N ASN A 24 6.21 12.04 -29.03
CA ASN A 24 7.20 12.65 -28.15
C ASN A 24 6.54 13.50 -27.06
N ALA A 25 5.47 14.24 -27.37
CA ALA A 25 4.71 14.98 -26.38
C ALA A 25 4.05 14.05 -25.34
N ALA A 26 3.47 12.93 -25.79
CA ALA A 26 2.89 11.91 -24.91
C ALA A 26 3.95 11.23 -24.02
N ILE A 27 5.12 10.91 -24.57
CA ILE A 27 6.25 10.35 -23.81
C ILE A 27 6.72 11.34 -22.76
N ASN A 28 6.90 12.62 -23.12
CA ASN A 28 7.31 13.66 -22.18
C ASN A 28 6.28 13.84 -21.05
N LEU A 29 4.98 13.79 -21.35
CA LEU A 29 3.93 13.86 -20.34
C LEU A 29 4.00 12.68 -19.37
N CYS A 30 4.14 11.45 -19.88
CA CYS A 30 4.33 10.26 -19.06
C CYS A 30 5.61 10.36 -18.21
N GLN A 31 6.71 10.88 -18.77
CA GLN A 31 7.98 11.06 -18.06
C GLN A 31 7.88 12.11 -16.95
N GLN A 32 7.11 13.19 -17.13
CA GLN A 32 6.85 14.18 -16.08
C GLN A 32 5.98 13.63 -14.95
N GLN A 33 5.15 12.63 -15.23
CA GLN A 33 4.35 11.94 -14.22
C GLN A 33 5.13 10.86 -13.46
N LEU A 34 6.31 10.47 -13.95
CA LEU A 34 7.17 9.54 -13.24
C LEU A 34 7.88 10.27 -12.09
N PRO A 35 7.86 9.71 -10.87
CA PRO A 35 8.65 10.27 -9.77
C PRO A 35 10.14 10.22 -10.15
N ALA A 36 10.91 11.23 -9.70
CA ALA A 36 12.34 11.40 -10.00
C ALA A 36 13.24 10.18 -9.64
N THR A 37 12.68 9.17 -8.97
CA THR A 37 13.36 7.96 -8.50
C THR A 37 12.97 6.67 -9.24
N GLY A 38 12.12 6.71 -10.28
CA GLY A 38 11.62 5.50 -10.95
C GLY A 38 10.64 4.69 -10.10
N VAL A 39 10.35 3.42 -10.49
CA VAL A 39 9.41 2.52 -9.77
C VAL A 39 9.72 2.54 -8.27
N PRO A 40 8.74 2.79 -7.38
CA PRO A 40 9.06 2.98 -5.98
C PRO A 40 9.58 1.66 -5.39
N ILE A 41 10.87 1.62 -5.06
CA ILE A 41 11.48 0.59 -4.18
C ILE A 41 10.66 0.42 -2.89
N THR A 42 9.92 1.47 -2.51
CA THR A 42 8.92 1.50 -1.45
C THR A 42 7.88 0.39 -1.55
N HIS A 43 7.37 0.02 -2.73
CA HIS A 43 6.31 -1.01 -2.85
C HIS A 43 6.81 -2.41 -2.49
N GLN A 44 7.96 -2.84 -3.03
CA GLN A 44 8.51 -4.16 -2.74
C GLN A 44 8.90 -4.30 -1.26
N ARG A 45 9.46 -3.24 -0.67
CA ARG A 45 9.71 -3.18 0.78
C ARG A 45 8.40 -3.22 1.58
N PHE A 46 7.36 -2.54 1.09
CA PHE A 46 6.07 -2.48 1.76
C PHE A 46 5.47 -3.89 1.88
N ASP A 47 5.47 -4.64 0.79
CA ASP A 47 5.00 -6.02 0.75
C ASP A 47 5.85 -6.93 1.66
N GLN A 48 7.18 -6.82 1.62
CA GLN A 48 8.06 -7.61 2.49
C GLN A 48 7.79 -7.36 3.99
N MET A 49 7.64 -6.09 4.38
CA MET A 49 7.35 -5.73 5.77
C MET A 49 5.96 -6.23 6.19
N ARG A 50 4.98 -6.22 5.28
CA ARG A 50 3.66 -6.80 5.52
C ARG A 50 3.75 -8.31 5.75
N ASP A 51 4.52 -9.03 4.95
CA ASP A 51 4.71 -10.47 5.12
C ASP A 51 5.39 -10.79 6.46
N MET A 52 6.39 -10.01 6.87
CA MET A 52 7.03 -10.14 8.19
C MET A 52 6.06 -9.86 9.34
N PHE A 53 5.18 -8.87 9.18
CA PHE A 53 4.13 -8.58 10.17
C PHE A 53 3.13 -9.73 10.25
N ASP A 54 2.68 -10.27 9.12
CA ASP A 54 1.72 -11.36 9.05
C ASP A 54 2.27 -12.64 9.70
N ASP A 55 3.55 -12.97 9.44
CA ASP A 55 4.23 -14.11 10.08
C ASP A 55 4.39 -13.91 11.60
N TYR A 56 4.73 -12.70 12.04
CA TYR A 56 4.82 -12.37 13.47
C TYR A 56 3.45 -12.50 14.15
N VAL A 57 2.39 -11.99 13.52
CA VAL A 57 1.01 -12.09 14.00
C VAL A 57 0.59 -13.55 14.10
N ARG A 58 0.89 -14.37 13.08
CA ARG A 58 0.61 -15.81 13.11
C ARG A 58 1.30 -16.48 14.30
N THR A 59 2.60 -16.30 14.43
CA THR A 59 3.40 -16.93 15.50
C THR A 59 2.91 -16.53 16.90
N ARG A 60 2.62 -15.24 17.12
CA ARG A 60 2.13 -14.75 18.41
C ARG A 60 0.68 -15.15 18.70
N THR A 61 -0.17 -15.23 17.69
CA THR A 61 -1.57 -15.66 17.83
C THR A 61 -1.66 -17.12 18.24
N LEU A 62 -0.82 -17.99 17.66
CA LEU A 62 -0.76 -19.41 18.04
C LEU A 62 -0.27 -19.62 19.48
N GLN A 63 0.56 -18.71 20.02
CA GLN A 63 0.98 -18.72 21.42
C GLN A 63 -0.09 -18.14 22.35
N ASN A 64 -0.75 -17.06 21.93
CA ASN A 64 -1.78 -16.36 22.69
C ASN A 64 -2.76 -15.69 21.73
N TRP A 65 -3.96 -16.26 21.62
CA TRP A 65 -5.00 -15.78 20.70
C TRP A 65 -5.39 -14.31 20.92
N LYS A 66 -5.23 -13.77 22.14
CA LYS A 66 -5.54 -12.36 22.44
C LYS A 66 -4.66 -11.39 21.65
N PHE A 67 -3.47 -11.84 21.23
CA PHE A 67 -2.59 -11.06 20.38
C PHE A 67 -3.23 -10.76 19.02
N TRP A 68 -4.08 -11.63 18.51
CA TRP A 68 -4.77 -11.41 17.24
C TRP A 68 -5.66 -10.16 17.28
N VAL A 69 -6.41 -9.97 18.36
CA VAL A 69 -7.23 -8.75 18.56
C VAL A 69 -6.34 -7.51 18.55
N PHE A 70 -5.21 -7.55 19.27
CA PHE A 70 -4.23 -6.46 19.24
C PHE A 70 -3.68 -6.22 17.83
N SER A 71 -3.42 -7.29 17.06
CA SER A 71 -2.91 -7.18 15.70
C SER A 71 -3.86 -6.43 14.75
N ILE A 72 -5.18 -6.61 14.92
CA ILE A 72 -6.20 -5.90 14.14
C ILE A 72 -6.22 -4.41 14.48
N LEU A 73 -6.02 -4.08 15.76
CA LEU A 73 -5.96 -2.69 16.22
C LEU A 73 -4.70 -1.96 15.72
N ILE A 74 -3.55 -2.66 15.70
CA ILE A 74 -2.25 -2.06 15.37
C ILE A 74 -1.96 -2.05 13.86
N ARG A 75 -2.59 -2.93 13.06
CA ARG A 75 -2.33 -3.05 11.61
C ARG A 75 -2.45 -1.72 10.85
N PRO A 76 -3.49 -0.88 11.03
CA PRO A 76 -3.56 0.41 10.32
C PRO A 76 -2.40 1.34 10.67
N LEU A 77 -1.94 1.31 11.94
CA LEU A 77 -0.78 2.09 12.37
C LEU A 77 0.50 1.55 11.75
N PHE A 78 0.68 0.23 11.73
CA PHE A 78 1.81 -0.41 11.06
C PHE A 78 1.88 -0.04 9.57
N GLU A 79 0.77 -0.11 8.85
CA GLU A 79 0.70 0.24 7.42
C GLU A 79 1.03 1.72 7.20
N SER A 80 0.47 2.62 8.00
CA SER A 80 0.79 4.06 7.91
C SER A 80 2.27 4.35 8.23
N PHE A 81 2.84 3.67 9.23
CA PHE A 81 4.25 3.79 9.59
C PHE A 81 5.14 3.35 8.42
N ASN A 82 4.84 2.18 7.86
CA ASN A 82 5.60 1.60 6.77
C ASN A 82 5.53 2.46 5.49
N GLY A 83 4.41 3.16 5.27
CA GLY A 83 4.24 4.09 4.16
C GLY A 83 4.91 5.45 4.35
N MET A 84 4.98 5.96 5.58
CA MET A 84 5.49 7.32 5.87
C MET A 84 6.97 7.35 6.28
N VAL A 85 7.46 6.32 6.98
CA VAL A 85 8.77 6.35 7.63
C VAL A 85 9.88 5.93 6.69
N SER A 86 10.84 6.84 6.49
CA SER A 86 12.01 6.62 5.64
C SER A 86 13.11 5.85 6.39
N THR A 87 13.81 4.96 5.70
CA THR A 87 15.03 4.31 6.21
C THR A 87 16.27 4.69 5.41
N ALA A 88 16.21 5.79 4.64
CA ALA A 88 17.31 6.22 3.80
C ALA A 88 18.56 6.64 4.61
N SER A 89 18.35 7.13 5.83
CA SER A 89 19.42 7.46 6.78
C SER A 89 18.87 7.49 8.22
N LEU A 90 19.75 7.43 9.21
CA LEU A 90 19.34 7.53 10.62
C LEU A 90 18.63 8.87 10.93
N GLN A 91 19.10 9.97 10.33
CA GLN A 91 18.48 11.28 10.50
C GLN A 91 17.07 11.32 9.88
N SER A 92 16.94 10.82 8.64
CA SER A 92 15.65 10.74 7.94
C SER A 92 14.67 9.83 8.68
N LEU A 93 15.14 8.68 9.18
CA LEU A 93 14.37 7.77 10.01
C LEU A 93 13.84 8.46 11.25
N ARG A 94 14.70 9.14 12.01
CA ARG A 94 14.29 9.86 13.22
C ARG A 94 13.25 10.94 12.90
N GLN A 95 13.51 11.78 11.91
CA GLN A 95 12.65 12.90 11.56
C GLN A 95 11.27 12.43 11.07
N THR A 96 11.25 11.48 10.15
CA THR A 96 9.99 10.95 9.61
C THR A 96 9.22 10.11 10.63
N SER A 97 9.90 9.40 11.53
CA SER A 97 9.24 8.68 12.65
C SER A 97 8.56 9.63 13.62
N LEU A 98 9.22 10.74 13.98
CA LEU A 98 8.63 11.76 14.87
C LEU A 98 7.45 12.48 14.19
N ALA A 99 7.57 12.79 12.90
CA ALA A 99 6.47 13.35 12.12
C ALA A 99 5.27 12.40 12.04
N TRP A 100 5.51 11.11 11.81
CA TRP A 100 4.47 10.09 11.83
C TRP A 100 3.77 10.00 13.18
N LEU A 101 4.53 10.01 14.28
CA LEU A 101 3.98 9.97 15.63
C LEU A 101 3.03 11.15 15.89
N ASP A 102 3.45 12.36 15.53
CA ASP A 102 2.65 13.58 15.71
C ASP A 102 1.33 13.54 14.92
N GLN A 103 1.40 13.04 13.68
CA GLN A 103 0.24 12.99 12.78
C GLN A 103 -0.72 11.83 13.07
N HIS A 104 -0.22 10.64 13.41
CA HIS A 104 -1.02 9.41 13.47
C HIS A 104 -1.27 8.88 14.88
N CYS A 105 -0.52 9.32 15.90
CA CYS A 105 -0.65 8.81 17.27
C CYS A 105 -1.28 9.79 18.26
N SER A 106 -1.80 10.92 17.79
CA SER A 106 -2.61 11.80 18.64
C SER A 106 -3.97 11.13 18.97
N LEU A 107 -4.54 11.41 20.15
CA LEU A 107 -5.85 10.88 20.54
C LEU A 107 -6.96 11.16 19.49
N PRO A 108 -7.05 12.36 18.90
CA PRO A 108 -8.00 12.62 17.81
C PRO A 108 -7.79 11.76 16.56
N ALA A 109 -6.54 11.44 16.21
CA ALA A 109 -6.21 10.58 15.07
C ALA A 109 -6.42 9.09 15.37
N LEU A 110 -6.09 8.63 16.58
CA LEU A 110 -6.21 7.23 16.99
C LEU A 110 -7.66 6.78 17.18
N ARG A 111 -8.51 7.65 17.74
CA ARG A 111 -9.90 7.31 18.08
C ARG A 111 -10.68 6.73 16.89
N PRO A 112 -10.76 7.38 15.71
CA PRO A 112 -11.50 6.82 14.57
C PRO A 112 -10.90 5.50 14.08
N THR A 113 -9.56 5.39 14.04
CA THR A 113 -8.84 4.19 13.61
C THR A 113 -9.16 3.00 14.50
N VAL A 114 -9.01 3.15 15.82
CA VAL A 114 -9.29 2.08 16.79
C VAL A 114 -10.77 1.71 16.80
N LEU A 115 -11.68 2.69 16.77
CA LEU A 115 -13.12 2.42 16.73
C LEU A 115 -13.53 1.70 15.44
N ASN A 116 -12.91 2.04 14.31
CA ASN A 116 -13.15 1.32 13.06
C ASN A 116 -12.67 -0.13 13.13
N SER A 117 -11.47 -0.38 13.66
CA SER A 117 -10.95 -1.74 13.86
C SER A 117 -11.82 -2.54 14.84
N LEU A 118 -12.29 -1.94 15.93
CA LEU A 118 -13.21 -2.58 16.88
C LEU A 118 -14.57 -2.87 16.25
N ARG A 119 -15.09 -1.96 15.42
CA ARG A 119 -16.31 -2.18 14.64
C ARG A 119 -16.14 -3.35 13.69
N GLN A 120 -15.06 -3.38 12.91
CA GLN A 120 -14.75 -4.48 12.00
C GLN A 120 -14.66 -5.81 12.77
N LEU A 121 -13.91 -5.84 13.87
CA LEU A 121 -13.83 -7.02 14.74
C LEU A 121 -15.22 -7.47 15.19
N SER A 122 -16.06 -6.53 15.62
CA SER A 122 -17.42 -6.81 16.08
C SER A 122 -18.34 -7.36 14.99
N THR A 123 -18.15 -6.96 13.73
CA THR A 123 -18.96 -7.41 12.59
C THR A 123 -18.42 -8.66 11.91
N SER A 124 -17.13 -8.93 12.02
CA SER A 124 -16.45 -10.04 11.35
C SER A 124 -16.23 -11.25 12.26
N THR A 125 -16.56 -11.13 13.55
CA THR A 125 -16.38 -12.20 14.54
C THR A 125 -17.64 -12.33 15.39
N SER A 126 -17.70 -13.41 16.19
CA SER A 126 -18.76 -13.59 17.18
C SER A 126 -18.47 -12.89 18.51
N ILE A 127 -17.57 -11.90 18.57
CA ILE A 127 -17.07 -11.36 19.86
C ILE A 127 -18.17 -10.79 20.76
N LEU A 128 -19.24 -10.27 20.17
CA LEU A 128 -20.38 -9.72 20.91
C LEU A 128 -21.46 -10.75 21.26
N THR A 129 -21.49 -11.89 20.57
CA THR A 129 -22.56 -12.91 20.69
C THR A 129 -22.08 -14.18 21.38
N ASP A 130 -20.89 -14.64 21.04
CA ASP A 130 -20.19 -15.77 21.65
C ASP A 130 -18.67 -15.49 21.73
N PRO A 131 -18.21 -14.88 22.85
CA PRO A 131 -16.80 -14.57 23.08
C PRO A 131 -15.90 -15.80 23.20
N GLY A 132 -16.46 -16.98 23.50
CA GLY A 132 -15.70 -18.22 23.67
C GLY A 132 -15.06 -18.69 22.35
N CYS A 133 -15.73 -18.43 21.22
CA CYS A 133 -15.27 -18.81 19.90
C CYS A 133 -14.11 -17.95 19.35
N ILE A 134 -13.76 -16.82 20.00
CA ILE A 134 -12.72 -15.92 19.47
C ILE A 134 -11.35 -16.59 19.42
N ALA A 135 -11.04 -17.47 20.37
CA ALA A 135 -9.77 -18.20 20.35
C ALA A 135 -9.62 -19.06 19.09
N GLU A 136 -10.69 -19.75 18.70
CA GLU A 136 -10.74 -20.57 17.49
C GLU A 136 -10.72 -19.69 16.23
N GLN A 137 -11.54 -18.64 16.19
CA GLN A 137 -11.61 -17.70 15.05
C GLN A 137 -10.26 -17.01 14.80
N ALA A 138 -9.56 -16.61 15.86
CA ALA A 138 -8.21 -16.03 15.77
C ALA A 138 -7.20 -17.03 15.19
N THR A 139 -7.24 -18.28 15.66
CA THR A 139 -6.37 -19.36 15.16
C THR A 139 -6.63 -19.62 13.68
N ARG A 140 -7.91 -19.77 13.30
CA ARG A 140 -8.32 -19.97 11.91
C ARG A 140 -7.91 -18.80 11.02
N ALA A 141 -8.09 -17.57 11.47
CA ALA A 141 -7.71 -16.38 10.72
C ALA A 141 -6.23 -16.34 10.34
N VAL A 142 -5.33 -16.88 11.18
CA VAL A 142 -3.88 -16.89 10.91
C VAL A 142 -3.39 -18.16 10.19
N THR A 143 -4.15 -19.25 10.23
CA THR A 143 -3.82 -20.51 9.54
C THR A 143 -4.47 -20.64 8.16
N GLU A 144 -5.67 -20.08 7.97
CA GLU A 144 -6.44 -20.13 6.73
C GLU A 144 -6.21 -18.91 5.83
N GLY A 145 -5.68 -17.79 6.36
CA GLY A 145 -5.10 -16.68 5.55
C GLY A 145 -3.64 -16.99 5.20
N THR A 146 -3.16 -16.93 3.95
CA THR A 146 -3.45 -16.00 2.83
C THR A 146 -2.92 -16.64 1.52
N PRO A 147 -3.49 -16.35 0.32
CA PRO A 147 -2.82 -15.39 -0.57
C PRO A 147 -3.80 -14.45 -1.32
N GLY A 148 -3.61 -13.14 -1.19
CA GLY A 148 -3.98 -12.19 -2.25
C GLY A 148 -5.37 -11.54 -2.27
N LYS A 149 -6.08 -11.36 -1.15
CA LYS A 149 -7.22 -10.41 -1.12
C LYS A 149 -7.11 -9.41 0.03
N PRO A 150 -7.16 -8.10 -0.26
CA PRO A 150 -7.40 -7.11 0.78
C PRO A 150 -8.84 -7.29 1.28
N LEU A 151 -8.99 -7.33 2.61
CA LEU A 151 -10.27 -7.12 3.29
C LEU A 151 -10.63 -5.63 3.27
#